data_AF-A0AAD8MMD2-F1
#
_entry.id   AF-A0AAD8MMD2-F1
#
_cell.length_a   1.000
_cell.length_b   1.000
_cell.length_c   1.000
_cell.angle_alpha   90.00
_cell.angle_beta   90.00
_cell.angle_gamma   90.00
#
_symmetry.space_group_name_H-M   'P 1'
#
loop_
_entity.id
_entity.type
_entity.pdbx_description
1 polymer ?
#
loop_
_entity_poly.entity_id
_entity_poly.type
_entity_poly.pdbx_seq_one_letter_code
_entity_poly.pdbx_strand_id
1 'polypeptide(L)'
;MDLEVLHEIKKYASSEGADANYIRRNILPGLFHNFWIRSMALNPYSYKQLVETTFELAKMVGAGDIVGRIVDGLKDESEPYRKMVMETIGKVVADLGASDIDATLEQNLIDGVLYAFVEQTSNDDDDVMLNGFCAVVKSLGRRMKPYMRVICGIIKWRLNNRSAKARKQAVDVISRIAVVFKHCEEEQLMRHLAIVLYRCLREEKENSEVLASTLGALKAISNVTDMTTRVIRNLTSTI
;
A
#
# COMPACT_ATOMS: atom_id res chain seq x y z
N MET A 1 14.39 -17.67 19.51
CA MET A 1 14.45 -17.65 18.03
C MET A 1 15.59 -16.74 17.68
N ASP A 2 16.66 -17.29 17.11
CA ASP A 2 17.94 -16.60 17.05
C ASP A 2 17.97 -15.64 15.87
N LEU A 3 17.92 -14.34 16.18
CA LEU A 3 18.08 -13.25 15.22
C LEU A 3 19.42 -13.32 14.46
N GLU A 4 20.41 -14.01 15.02
CA GLU A 4 21.68 -14.31 14.35
C GLU A 4 21.47 -15.10 13.04
N VAL A 5 20.51 -16.03 13.01
CA VAL A 5 20.20 -16.80 11.81
C VAL A 5 19.69 -15.91 10.69
N LEU A 6 18.84 -14.92 11.00
CA LEU A 6 18.36 -13.95 10.00
C LEU A 6 19.51 -13.10 9.45
N HIS A 7 20.47 -12.74 10.31
CA HIS A 7 21.65 -11.97 9.90
C HIS A 7 22.53 -12.76 8.92
N GLU A 8 22.77 -14.04 9.19
CA GLU A 8 23.54 -14.91 8.30
C GLU A 8 22.81 -15.17 6.98
N ILE A 9 21.48 -15.36 7.01
CA ILE A 9 20.67 -15.46 5.79
C ILE A 9 20.78 -14.18 4.96
N LYS A 10 20.70 -13.00 5.58
CA LYS A 10 20.84 -11.71 4.90
C LYS A 10 22.22 -11.57 4.26
N LYS A 11 23.30 -11.89 4.99
CA LYS A 11 24.67 -11.87 4.44
C LYS A 11 24.82 -12.80 3.25
N TYR A 12 24.28 -14.02 3.34
CA TYR A 12 24.33 -14.96 2.24
C TYR A 12 23.61 -14.41 1.00
N ALA A 13 22.41 -13.85 1.17
CA ALA A 13 21.64 -13.26 0.07
C ALA A 13 22.37 -12.10 -0.64
N SER A 14 23.21 -11.35 0.08
CA SER A 14 24.01 -10.26 -0.48
C SER A 14 25.38 -10.69 -1.03
N SER A 15 25.71 -11.98 -1.02
CA SER A 15 27.01 -12.49 -1.49
C SER A 15 27.02 -12.77 -3.00
N GLU A 16 28.16 -12.55 -3.67
CA GLU A 16 28.30 -12.75 -5.13
C GLU A 16 28.06 -14.20 -5.61
N GLY A 17 28.13 -15.18 -4.70
CA GLY A 17 27.92 -16.60 -4.99
C GLY A 17 26.52 -17.13 -4.65
N ALA A 18 25.56 -16.27 -4.31
CA ALA A 18 24.23 -16.68 -3.90
C ALA A 18 23.42 -17.26 -5.07
N ASP A 19 22.99 -18.52 -4.96
CA ASP A 19 22.13 -19.16 -5.95
C ASP A 19 20.65 -19.02 -5.59
N ALA A 20 19.88 -18.39 -6.48
CA ALA A 20 18.44 -18.20 -6.30
C ALA A 20 17.68 -19.53 -6.16
N ASN A 21 18.11 -20.60 -6.84
CA ASN A 21 17.45 -21.90 -6.73
C ASN A 21 17.70 -22.58 -5.39
N TYR A 22 18.92 -22.48 -4.87
CA TYR A 22 19.26 -22.90 -3.51
C TYR A 22 18.42 -22.15 -2.48
N ILE A 23 18.30 -20.81 -2.60
CA ILE A 23 17.48 -19.99 -1.71
C ILE A 23 16.03 -20.48 -1.71
N ARG A 24 15.43 -20.65 -2.89
CA ARG A 24 14.02 -21.10 -3.04
C ARG A 24 13.75 -22.45 -2.38
N ARG A 25 14.67 -23.40 -2.51
CA ARG A 25 14.48 -24.78 -2.04
C ARG A 25 14.83 -24.97 -0.57
N ASN A 26 15.89 -24.32 -0.10
CA ASN A 26 16.48 -24.64 1.21
C ASN A 26 16.27 -23.54 2.25
N ILE A 27 16.16 -22.28 1.85
CA ILE A 27 16.07 -21.15 2.80
C ILE A 27 14.63 -20.69 2.97
N LEU A 28 13.91 -20.39 1.87
CA LEU A 28 12.58 -19.81 1.96
C LEU A 28 11.59 -20.67 2.78
N PRO A 29 11.49 -22.01 2.61
CA PRO A 29 10.53 -22.79 3.36
C PRO A 29 10.74 -22.69 4.88
N GLY A 30 12.00 -22.79 5.33
CA GLY A 30 12.36 -22.66 6.75
C GLY A 30 12.17 -21.25 7.29
N LEU A 31 12.47 -20.23 6.48
CA LEU A 31 12.28 -18.83 6.86
C LEU A 31 10.81 -18.52 7.12
N PHE A 32 9.93 -18.83 6.16
CA PHE A 32 8.50 -18.51 6.28
C PHE A 32 7.78 -19.38 7.31
N HIS A 33 8.18 -20.64 7.46
CA HIS A 33 7.59 -21.51 8.50
C HIS A 33 7.97 -21.05 9.92
N ASN A 34 9.23 -20.67 10.15
CA ASN A 34 9.72 -20.43 11.51
C ASN A 34 9.68 -18.96 11.93
N PHE A 35 9.98 -18.02 11.02
CA PHE A 35 10.15 -16.61 11.39
C PHE A 35 8.95 -15.74 11.04
N TRP A 36 8.11 -16.11 10.08
CA TRP A 36 6.92 -15.33 9.72
C TRP A 36 5.74 -15.62 10.66
N ILE A 37 5.93 -15.39 11.96
CA ILE A 37 4.93 -15.59 13.02
C ILE A 37 4.56 -14.28 13.73
N ARG A 38 3.37 -14.23 14.34
CA ARG A 38 2.84 -13.03 15.02
C ARG A 38 3.78 -12.43 16.07
N SER A 39 4.53 -13.26 16.81
CA SER A 39 5.46 -12.77 17.84
C SER A 39 6.62 -11.93 17.28
N MET A 40 7.04 -12.18 16.04
CA MET A 40 8.13 -11.43 15.40
C MET A 40 7.71 -10.00 15.06
N ALA A 41 6.41 -9.77 14.87
CA ALA A 41 5.84 -8.46 14.60
C ALA A 41 5.70 -7.57 15.85
N LEU A 42 5.73 -8.16 17.05
CA LEU A 42 5.56 -7.42 18.32
C LEU A 42 6.84 -6.73 18.80
N ASN A 43 8.01 -7.20 18.37
CA ASN A 43 9.29 -6.62 18.75
C ASN A 43 9.89 -5.82 17.57
N PRO A 44 10.16 -4.51 17.73
CA PRO A 44 10.68 -3.66 16.65
C PRO A 44 11.99 -4.13 16.02
N TYR A 45 12.88 -4.78 16.80
CA TYR A 45 14.16 -5.28 16.30
C TYR A 45 13.96 -6.49 15.39
N SER A 46 13.18 -7.47 15.85
CA SER A 46 12.86 -8.66 15.06
C SER A 46 12.03 -8.32 13.83
N TYR A 47 11.08 -7.40 13.97
CA TYR A 47 10.28 -6.86 12.88
C TYR A 47 11.19 -6.29 11.79
N LYS A 48 12.04 -5.34 12.15
CA LYS A 48 12.90 -4.64 11.19
C LYS A 48 13.85 -5.61 10.50
N GLN A 49 14.47 -6.50 11.27
CA GLN A 49 15.43 -7.45 10.73
C GLN A 49 14.76 -8.46 9.79
N LEU A 50 13.56 -8.95 10.12
CA LEU A 50 12.83 -9.88 9.25
C LEU A 50 12.39 -9.21 7.95
N VAL A 51 11.90 -7.97 8.02
CA VAL A 51 11.52 -7.17 6.84
C VAL A 51 12.73 -6.96 5.94
N GLU A 52 13.87 -6.53 6.48
CA GLU A 52 15.10 -6.31 5.71
C GLU A 52 15.66 -7.60 5.11
N THR A 53 15.69 -8.68 5.88
CA THR A 53 16.21 -9.99 5.42
C THR A 53 15.34 -10.52 4.28
N THR A 54 14.02 -10.43 4.43
CA THR A 54 13.08 -10.88 3.39
C THR A 54 13.19 -10.02 2.13
N PHE A 55 13.44 -8.72 2.28
CA PHE A 55 13.69 -7.81 1.15
C PHE A 55 14.98 -8.16 0.38
N GLU A 56 16.09 -8.43 1.07
CA GLU A 56 17.32 -8.86 0.40
C GLU A 56 17.15 -10.21 -0.32
N LEU A 57 16.39 -11.14 0.25
CA LEU A 57 16.05 -12.38 -0.43
C LEU A 57 15.18 -12.14 -1.68
N ALA A 58 14.25 -11.19 -1.63
CA ALA A 58 13.40 -10.84 -2.77
C ALA A 58 14.22 -10.39 -3.98
N LYS A 59 15.29 -9.62 -3.78
CA LYS A 59 16.19 -9.19 -4.87
C LYS A 59 16.82 -10.37 -5.62
N MET A 60 16.99 -11.50 -4.94
CA MET A 60 17.58 -12.71 -5.52
C MET A 60 16.55 -13.61 -6.19
N VAL A 61 15.36 -13.78 -5.59
CA VAL A 61 14.35 -14.75 -6.07
C VAL A 61 13.21 -14.14 -6.88
N GLY A 62 13.02 -12.82 -6.80
CA GLY A 62 11.90 -12.11 -7.44
C GLY A 62 10.82 -11.67 -6.44
N ALA A 63 10.02 -10.69 -6.86
CA ALA A 63 8.92 -10.17 -6.05
C ALA A 63 7.75 -11.16 -5.97
N GLY A 64 7.40 -11.83 -7.07
CA GLY A 64 6.32 -12.80 -7.12
C GLY A 64 6.52 -13.96 -6.13
N ASP A 65 7.75 -14.47 -6.02
CA ASP A 65 8.10 -15.57 -5.11
C ASP A 65 7.94 -15.21 -3.63
N ILE A 66 8.28 -13.98 -3.25
CA ILE A 66 8.16 -13.51 -1.86
C ILE A 66 6.72 -13.11 -1.56
N VAL A 67 6.11 -12.28 -2.42
CA VAL A 67 4.73 -11.81 -2.24
C VAL A 67 3.77 -12.99 -2.17
N GLY A 68 3.93 -14.01 -3.04
CA GLY A 68 3.11 -15.22 -3.04
C GLY A 68 3.15 -16.03 -1.75
N ARG A 69 4.19 -15.86 -0.91
CA ARG A 69 4.33 -16.58 0.37
C ARG A 69 3.75 -15.85 1.56
N ILE A 70 3.57 -14.53 1.47
CA ILE A 70 3.12 -13.70 2.59
C ILE A 70 1.81 -12.98 2.35
N VAL A 71 1.27 -13.00 1.13
CA VAL A 71 0.05 -12.26 0.76
C VAL A 71 -1.15 -12.60 1.64
N ASP A 72 -1.31 -13.86 2.04
CA ASP A 72 -2.39 -14.30 2.93
C ASP A 72 -2.29 -13.67 4.32
N GLY A 73 -1.08 -13.32 4.75
CA GLY A 73 -0.81 -12.62 6.01
C GLY A 73 -1.40 -11.20 6.06
N LEU A 74 -1.76 -10.59 4.91
CA LEU A 74 -2.48 -9.32 4.88
C LEU A 74 -3.89 -9.43 5.48
N LYS A 75 -4.43 -10.64 5.60
CA LYS A 75 -5.75 -10.89 6.20
C LYS A 75 -5.69 -11.50 7.59
N ASP A 76 -4.51 -11.56 8.20
CA ASP A 76 -4.36 -12.06 9.56
C ASP A 76 -5.10 -11.17 10.56
N GLU A 77 -5.56 -11.73 11.68
CA GLU A 77 -6.25 -10.99 12.75
C GLU A 77 -5.33 -9.98 13.45
N SER A 78 -4.03 -10.27 13.54
CA SER A 78 -3.05 -9.42 14.20
C SER A 78 -2.64 -8.24 13.32
N GLU A 79 -3.05 -7.02 13.70
CA GLU A 79 -2.67 -5.79 12.98
C GLU A 79 -1.14 -5.57 12.89
N PRO A 80 -0.34 -5.78 13.95
CA PRO A 80 1.12 -5.71 13.84
C PRO A 80 1.69 -6.67 12.78
N TYR A 81 1.12 -7.87 12.68
CA TYR A 81 1.53 -8.84 11.67
C TYR A 81 1.14 -8.38 10.26
N ARG A 82 -0.10 -7.90 10.06
CA ARG A 82 -0.52 -7.33 8.77
C ARG A 82 0.39 -6.17 8.34
N LYS A 83 0.82 -5.33 9.29
CA LYS A 83 1.76 -4.23 9.01
C LYS A 83 3.13 -4.72 8.56
N MET A 84 3.67 -5.74 9.24
CA MET A 84 4.94 -6.37 8.85
C MET A 84 4.87 -6.91 7.43
N VAL A 85 3.79 -7.63 7.10
CA VAL A 85 3.53 -8.14 5.74
C VAL A 85 3.43 -6.99 4.74
N MET A 86 2.62 -5.97 5.05
CA MET A 86 2.41 -4.81 4.18
C MET A 86 3.69 -4.02 3.93
N GLU A 87 4.54 -3.82 4.95
CA GLU A 87 5.82 -3.13 4.79
C GLU A 87 6.77 -3.94 3.91
N THR A 88 6.86 -5.26 4.11
CA THR A 88 7.69 -6.12 3.28
C THR A 88 7.21 -6.10 1.83
N ILE A 89 5.93 -6.33 1.57
CA ILE A 89 5.36 -6.28 0.22
C ILE A 89 5.62 -4.92 -0.41
N GLY A 90 5.32 -3.83 0.31
CA GLY A 90 5.51 -2.47 -0.16
C GLY A 90 6.95 -2.16 -0.55
N LYS A 91 7.93 -2.59 0.25
CA LYS A 91 9.37 -2.45 -0.08
C LYS A 91 9.75 -3.26 -1.31
N VAL A 92 9.34 -4.53 -1.36
CA VAL A 92 9.65 -5.45 -2.46
C VAL A 92 9.10 -4.92 -3.79
N VAL A 93 7.82 -4.54 -3.85
CA VAL A 93 7.21 -4.08 -5.09
C VAL A 93 7.64 -2.66 -5.50
N ALA A 94 8.09 -1.83 -4.55
CA ALA A 94 8.62 -0.51 -4.84
C ALA A 94 10.00 -0.57 -5.52
N ASP A 95 10.83 -1.55 -5.14
CA ASP A 95 12.19 -1.71 -5.68
C ASP A 95 12.22 -2.57 -6.95
N LEU A 96 11.58 -3.74 -6.91
CA LEU A 96 11.62 -4.73 -8.00
C LEU A 96 10.49 -4.56 -9.02
N GLY A 97 9.46 -3.78 -8.69
CA GLY A 97 8.23 -3.70 -9.47
C GLY A 97 7.30 -4.89 -9.25
N ALA A 98 6.37 -5.09 -10.19
CA ALA A 98 5.34 -6.13 -10.13
C ALA A 98 5.24 -6.93 -11.44
N SER A 99 6.32 -7.04 -12.21
CA SER A 99 6.34 -7.70 -13.53
C SER A 99 6.22 -9.21 -13.45
N ASP A 100 6.74 -9.83 -12.40
CA ASP A 100 6.73 -11.28 -12.13
C ASP A 100 5.53 -11.73 -11.27
N ILE A 101 4.61 -10.81 -10.94
CA ILE A 101 3.36 -11.12 -10.26
C ILE A 101 2.31 -11.52 -11.30
N ASP A 102 1.88 -12.78 -11.29
CA ASP A 102 0.82 -13.28 -12.18
C ASP A 102 -0.58 -12.76 -11.83
N ALA A 103 -1.58 -13.08 -12.65
CA ALA A 103 -2.95 -12.58 -12.48
C ALA A 103 -3.65 -13.11 -11.21
N THR A 104 -3.33 -14.33 -10.78
CA THR A 104 -3.93 -14.93 -9.58
C THR A 104 -3.36 -14.27 -8.33
N LEU A 105 -2.03 -14.13 -8.28
CA LEU A 105 -1.35 -13.45 -7.19
C LEU A 105 -1.71 -11.96 -7.14
N GLU A 106 -1.91 -11.30 -8.28
CA GLU A 106 -2.40 -9.92 -8.34
C GLU A 106 -3.75 -9.78 -7.65
N GLN A 107 -4.72 -10.65 -7.95
CA GLN A 107 -6.05 -10.59 -7.34
C GLN A 107 -5.98 -10.79 -5.83
N ASN A 108 -5.23 -11.80 -5.38
CA ASN A 108 -5.01 -12.06 -3.95
C ASN A 108 -4.33 -10.88 -3.25
N LEU A 109 -3.33 -10.27 -3.91
CA LEU A 109 -2.62 -9.11 -3.41
C LEU A 109 -3.55 -7.91 -3.25
N ILE A 110 -4.34 -7.58 -4.27
CA ILE A 110 -5.27 -6.47 -4.18
C ILE A 110 -6.31 -6.71 -3.09
N ASP A 111 -6.90 -7.89 -3.03
CA ASP A 111 -7.91 -8.21 -2.01
C ASP A 111 -7.32 -8.14 -0.59
N GLY A 112 -6.12 -8.70 -0.37
CA GLY A 112 -5.39 -8.59 0.90
C GLY A 112 -5.06 -7.14 1.26
N VAL A 113 -4.57 -6.34 0.31
CA VAL A 113 -4.22 -4.92 0.54
C VAL A 113 -5.46 -4.11 0.89
N LEU A 114 -6.57 -4.32 0.19
CA LEU A 114 -7.84 -3.65 0.47
C LEU A 114 -8.37 -4.02 1.86
N TYR A 115 -8.35 -5.31 2.20
CA TYR A 115 -8.75 -5.79 3.53
C TYR A 115 -7.92 -5.15 4.64
N ALA A 116 -6.58 -5.26 4.54
CA ALA A 116 -5.66 -4.69 5.51
C ALA A 116 -5.84 -3.16 5.66
N PHE A 117 -6.17 -2.47 4.57
CA PHE A 117 -6.37 -1.03 4.59
C PHE A 117 -7.66 -0.62 5.32
N VAL A 118 -8.73 -1.41 5.18
CA VAL A 118 -10.02 -1.18 5.84
C VAL A 118 -9.95 -1.52 7.32
N GLU A 119 -9.32 -2.63 7.68
CA GLU A 119 -9.29 -3.19 9.05
C GLU A 119 -8.24 -2.52 9.97
N GLN A 120 -7.85 -1.28 9.69
CA GLN A 120 -6.90 -0.55 10.53
C GLN A 120 -7.58 -0.02 11.79
N THR A 121 -6.93 -0.14 12.93
CA THR A 121 -7.35 0.58 14.13
C THR A 121 -6.84 2.02 14.09
N SER A 122 -7.61 2.96 14.64
CA SER A 122 -7.29 4.40 14.56
C SER A 122 -6.14 4.83 15.47
N ASN A 123 -5.52 3.91 16.20
CA ASN A 123 -4.63 4.23 17.32
C ASN A 123 -3.16 4.36 16.93
N ASP A 124 -2.80 4.03 15.69
CA ASP A 124 -1.40 3.83 15.31
C ASP A 124 -0.91 4.92 14.36
N ASP A 125 0.13 5.67 14.75
CA ASP A 125 0.61 6.91 14.10
C ASP A 125 1.49 6.68 12.85
N ASP A 126 1.70 5.43 12.47
CA ASP A 126 2.58 5.03 11.38
C ASP A 126 1.83 4.87 10.05
N ASP A 127 2.38 5.47 8.99
CA ASP A 127 1.83 5.41 7.64
C ASP A 127 2.14 4.09 6.90
N VAL A 128 2.50 3.01 7.61
CA VAL A 128 2.94 1.73 7.01
C VAL A 128 1.89 1.20 6.02
N MET A 129 0.63 1.15 6.45
CA MET A 129 -0.47 0.66 5.61
C MET A 129 -0.73 1.56 4.40
N LEU A 130 -0.67 2.88 4.59
CA LEU A 130 -0.82 3.85 3.51
C LEU A 130 0.32 3.71 2.48
N ASN A 131 1.56 3.60 2.96
CA ASN A 131 2.75 3.45 2.14
C ASN A 131 2.73 2.17 1.32
N GLY A 132 2.44 1.03 1.95
CA GLY A 132 2.35 -0.26 1.25
C GLY A 132 1.21 -0.29 0.23
N PHE A 133 0.02 0.20 0.59
CA PHE A 133 -1.10 0.34 -0.35
C PHE A 133 -0.70 1.15 -1.58
N CYS A 134 -0.12 2.33 -1.38
CA CYS A 134 0.29 3.18 -2.49
C CYS A 134 1.41 2.58 -3.33
N ALA A 135 2.35 1.86 -2.72
CA ALA A 135 3.42 1.17 -3.43
C ALA A 135 2.87 0.09 -4.36
N VAL A 136 1.95 -0.75 -3.89
CA VAL A 136 1.28 -1.79 -4.70
C VAL A 136 0.48 -1.19 -5.85
N VAL A 137 -0.34 -0.17 -5.57
CA VAL A 137 -1.15 0.47 -6.63
C VAL A 137 -0.27 1.12 -7.70
N LYS A 138 0.86 1.72 -7.31
CA LYS A 138 1.82 2.31 -8.26
C LYS A 138 2.58 1.26 -9.04
N SER A 139 3.03 0.18 -8.41
CA SER A 139 3.81 -0.88 -9.08
C SER A 139 2.99 -1.64 -10.11
N LEU A 140 1.69 -1.87 -9.86
CA LEU A 140 0.78 -2.51 -10.81
C LEU A 140 0.34 -1.57 -11.95
N GLY A 141 0.34 -0.26 -11.73
CA GLY A 141 0.11 0.74 -12.76
C GLY A 141 -1.19 0.52 -13.54
N ARG A 142 -1.12 0.29 -14.86
CA ARG A 142 -2.31 0.08 -15.71
C ARG A 142 -3.11 -1.18 -15.37
N ARG A 143 -2.48 -2.19 -14.76
CA ARG A 143 -3.15 -3.41 -14.28
C ARG A 143 -4.21 -3.10 -13.22
N MET A 144 -4.16 -1.90 -12.62
CA MET A 144 -5.11 -1.47 -11.60
C MET A 144 -6.49 -1.05 -12.14
N LYS A 145 -6.66 -0.86 -13.45
CA LYS A 145 -7.92 -0.41 -14.07
C LYS A 145 -9.18 -1.17 -13.58
N PRO A 146 -9.23 -2.52 -13.55
CA PRO A 146 -10.41 -3.25 -13.07
C PRO A 146 -10.76 -2.98 -11.59
N TYR A 147 -9.80 -2.57 -10.76
CA TYR A 147 -10.00 -2.36 -9.32
C TYR A 147 -10.28 -0.90 -8.95
N MET A 148 -10.08 0.06 -9.87
CA MET A 148 -10.22 1.51 -9.60
C MET A 148 -11.58 1.87 -9.00
N ARG A 149 -12.68 1.28 -9.51
CA ARG A 149 -14.03 1.52 -8.98
C ARG A 149 -14.19 1.06 -7.54
N VAL A 150 -13.64 -0.10 -7.20
CA VAL A 150 -13.69 -0.66 -5.84
C VAL A 150 -12.88 0.21 -4.88
N ILE A 151 -11.68 0.62 -5.30
CA ILE A 151 -10.81 1.54 -4.53
C ILE A 151 -11.56 2.85 -4.24
N CYS A 152 -12.20 3.46 -5.25
CA CYS A 152 -13.03 4.65 -5.05
C CYS A 152 -14.16 4.42 -4.03
N GLY A 153 -14.81 3.25 -4.08
CA GLY A 153 -15.85 2.87 -3.12
C GLY A 153 -15.34 2.83 -1.69
N ILE A 154 -14.22 2.15 -1.47
CA ILE A 154 -13.58 2.03 -0.15
C ILE A 154 -13.13 3.39 0.37
N ILE A 155 -12.47 4.21 -0.47
CA ILE A 155 -12.06 5.56 -0.10
C ILE A 155 -13.26 6.40 0.33
N LYS A 156 -14.35 6.42 -0.47
CA LYS A 156 -15.57 7.15 -0.13
C LYS A 156 -16.20 6.68 1.19
N TRP A 157 -16.23 5.38 1.42
CA TRP A 157 -16.73 4.83 2.68
C TRP A 157 -15.87 5.31 3.86
N ARG A 158 -14.55 5.26 3.72
CA ARG A 158 -13.59 5.65 4.75
C ARG A 158 -13.56 7.16 5.03
N LEU A 159 -13.90 7.99 4.04
CA LEU A 159 -14.12 9.43 4.23
C LEU A 159 -15.27 9.76 5.18
N ASN A 160 -16.20 8.83 5.44
CA ASN A 160 -17.28 9.01 6.42
C ASN A 160 -16.97 8.38 7.78
N ASN A 161 -15.73 7.94 8.02
CA ASN A 161 -15.33 7.32 9.28
C ASN A 161 -15.35 8.36 10.42
N ARG A 162 -15.73 7.95 11.63
CA ARG A 162 -15.72 8.83 12.83
C ARG A 162 -14.32 9.35 13.16
N SER A 163 -13.29 8.55 12.92
CA SER A 163 -11.89 8.93 13.13
C SER A 163 -11.41 9.89 12.03
N ALA A 164 -11.01 11.10 12.43
CA ALA A 164 -10.41 12.08 11.52
C ALA A 164 -9.13 11.55 10.86
N LYS A 165 -8.35 10.75 11.58
CA LYS A 165 -7.14 10.10 11.05
C LYS A 165 -7.46 9.13 9.91
N ALA A 166 -8.50 8.32 10.06
CA ALA A 166 -8.95 7.43 9.00
C ALA A 166 -9.43 8.21 7.76
N ARG A 167 -10.11 9.35 7.97
CA ARG A 167 -10.51 10.26 6.88
C ARG A 167 -9.29 10.88 6.19
N LYS A 168 -8.35 11.46 6.96
CA LYS A 168 -7.08 12.01 6.46
C LYS A 168 -6.33 11.01 5.60
N GLN A 169 -6.14 9.79 6.08
CA GLN A 169 -5.42 8.75 5.34
C GLN A 169 -6.18 8.31 4.08
N ALA A 170 -7.51 8.29 4.08
CA ALA A 170 -8.30 8.03 2.86
C ALA A 170 -8.08 9.11 1.79
N VAL A 171 -7.98 10.38 2.22
CA VAL A 171 -7.61 11.49 1.34
C VAL A 171 -6.17 11.39 0.86
N ASP A 172 -5.23 11.03 1.73
CA ASP A 172 -3.82 10.87 1.39
C ASP A 172 -3.60 9.75 0.37
N VAL A 173 -4.42 8.69 0.37
CA VAL A 173 -4.40 7.69 -0.70
C VAL A 173 -4.65 8.36 -2.06
N ILE A 174 -5.70 9.18 -2.17
CA ILE A 174 -6.09 9.85 -3.43
C ILE A 174 -4.92 10.67 -3.97
N SER A 175 -4.28 11.48 -3.13
CA SER A 175 -3.18 12.35 -3.56
C SER A 175 -2.00 11.55 -4.13
N ARG A 176 -1.72 10.38 -3.55
CA ARG A 176 -0.58 9.53 -3.93
C ARG A 176 -0.86 8.64 -5.13
N ILE A 177 -2.12 8.26 -5.39
CA ILE A 177 -2.48 7.37 -6.51
C ILE A 177 -3.16 8.09 -7.68
N ALA A 178 -3.36 9.42 -7.62
CA ALA A 178 -3.97 10.20 -8.70
C ALA A 178 -3.33 9.95 -10.08
N VAL A 179 -2.00 9.78 -10.11
CA VAL A 179 -1.28 9.46 -11.35
C VAL A 179 -1.70 8.10 -11.94
N VAL A 180 -2.03 7.12 -11.10
CA VAL A 180 -2.46 5.78 -11.55
C VAL A 180 -3.86 5.83 -12.16
N PHE A 181 -4.76 6.64 -11.59
CA PHE A 181 -6.07 6.90 -12.21
C PHE A 181 -5.93 7.49 -13.63
N LYS A 182 -4.99 8.42 -13.83
CA LYS A 182 -4.68 8.96 -15.16
C LYS A 182 -4.19 7.87 -16.11
N HIS A 183 -3.25 7.04 -15.67
CA HIS A 183 -2.74 5.92 -16.48
C HIS A 183 -3.80 4.88 -16.83
N CYS A 184 -4.82 4.71 -15.97
CA CYS A 184 -5.96 3.84 -16.21
C CYS A 184 -7.05 4.49 -17.08
N GLU A 185 -6.91 5.77 -17.43
CA GLU A 185 -7.90 6.57 -18.18
C GLU A 185 -9.23 6.75 -17.44
N GLU A 186 -9.20 6.72 -16.11
CA GLU A 186 -10.38 6.80 -15.24
C GLU A 186 -10.67 8.26 -14.82
N GLU A 187 -10.72 9.18 -15.78
CA GLU A 187 -10.97 10.61 -15.50
C GLU A 187 -12.31 10.87 -14.85
N GLN A 188 -13.36 10.12 -15.22
CA GLN A 188 -14.69 10.30 -14.66
C GLN A 188 -14.70 10.00 -13.15
N LEU A 189 -13.99 8.95 -12.72
CA LEU A 189 -13.82 8.62 -11.30
C LEU A 189 -13.04 9.71 -10.56
N MET A 190 -11.98 10.25 -11.16
CA MET A 190 -11.24 11.37 -10.56
C MET A 190 -12.09 12.63 -10.39
N ARG A 191 -12.90 12.98 -11.39
CA ARG A 191 -13.84 14.12 -11.29
C ARG A 191 -14.87 13.89 -10.20
N HIS A 192 -15.41 12.67 -10.09
CA HIS A 192 -16.33 12.30 -9.01
C HIS A 192 -15.67 12.41 -7.63
N LEU A 193 -14.44 11.90 -7.47
CA LEU A 193 -13.67 12.06 -6.23
C LEU A 193 -13.40 13.53 -5.90
N ALA A 194 -13.09 14.37 -6.89
CA ALA A 194 -12.90 15.81 -6.67
C ALA A 194 -14.16 16.46 -6.09
N ILE A 195 -15.35 16.15 -6.64
CA ILE A 195 -16.63 16.64 -6.12
C ILE A 195 -16.85 16.19 -4.66
N VAL A 196 -16.50 14.93 -4.34
CA VAL A 196 -16.59 14.41 -2.97
C VAL A 196 -15.64 15.18 -2.04
N LEU A 197 -14.38 15.37 -2.42
CA LEU A 197 -13.40 16.11 -1.64
C LEU A 197 -13.79 17.58 -1.41
N TYR A 198 -14.41 18.24 -2.40
CA TYR A 198 -14.95 19.59 -2.22
C TYR A 198 -16.05 19.66 -1.15
N ARG A 199 -16.84 18.59 -0.99
CA ARG A 199 -17.82 18.51 0.12
C ARG A 199 -17.11 18.29 1.46
N CYS A 200 -16.11 17.41 1.51
CA CYS A 200 -15.31 17.18 2.70
C CYS A 200 -14.65 18.47 3.23
N LEU A 201 -14.21 19.38 2.36
CA LEU A 201 -13.68 20.70 2.77
C LEU A 201 -14.68 21.53 3.59
N ARG A 202 -15.99 21.40 3.33
CA ARG A 202 -17.02 22.15 4.05
C ARG A 202 -17.34 21.51 5.40
N GLU A 203 -17.22 20.20 5.50
CA GLU A 203 -17.55 19.40 6.69
C GLU A 203 -16.40 19.41 7.71
N GLU A 204 -15.15 19.43 7.26
CA GLU A 204 -13.95 19.32 8.11
C GLU A 204 -13.30 20.66 8.45
N LYS A 205 -14.06 21.76 8.45
CA LYS A 205 -13.50 23.12 8.65
C LYS A 205 -12.71 23.30 9.94
N GLU A 206 -13.01 22.49 10.96
CA GLU A 206 -12.36 22.54 12.27
C GLU A 206 -11.14 21.61 12.37
N ASN A 207 -10.94 20.69 11.41
CA ASN A 207 -9.81 19.77 11.39
C ASN A 207 -8.77 20.19 10.35
N SER A 208 -7.75 20.93 10.80
CA SER A 208 -6.70 21.49 9.94
C SER A 208 -5.91 20.43 9.17
N GLU A 209 -5.67 19.25 9.77
CA GLU A 209 -4.89 18.18 9.14
C GLU A 209 -5.65 17.52 7.99
N VAL A 210 -6.91 17.14 8.21
CA VAL A 210 -7.77 16.55 7.16
C VAL A 210 -7.96 17.56 6.02
N LEU A 211 -8.14 18.83 6.35
CA LEU A 211 -8.29 19.91 5.37
C LEU A 211 -7.01 20.08 4.53
N ALA A 212 -5.84 20.09 5.14
CA ALA A 212 -4.56 20.17 4.44
C ALA A 212 -4.37 18.99 3.46
N SER A 213 -4.62 17.76 3.91
CA SER A 213 -4.61 16.57 3.04
C SER A 213 -5.63 16.68 1.90
N THR A 214 -6.82 17.24 2.17
CA THR A 214 -7.89 17.39 1.17
C THR A 214 -7.50 18.35 0.07
N LEU A 215 -6.89 19.48 0.42
CA LEU A 215 -6.31 20.41 -0.55
C LEU A 215 -5.17 19.76 -1.35
N GLY A 216 -4.32 18.97 -0.70
CA GLY A 216 -3.27 18.19 -1.36
C GLY A 216 -3.82 17.20 -2.39
N ALA A 217 -4.88 16.47 -2.05
CA ALA A 217 -5.54 15.54 -2.96
C ALA A 217 -6.23 16.25 -4.14
N LEU A 218 -6.90 17.38 -3.90
CA LEU A 218 -7.49 18.21 -4.97
C LEU A 218 -6.41 18.71 -5.94
N LYS A 219 -5.28 19.19 -5.42
CA LYS A 219 -4.12 19.61 -6.23
C LYS A 219 -3.54 18.45 -7.05
N ALA A 220 -3.44 17.26 -6.45
CA ALA A 220 -2.97 16.07 -7.15
C ALA A 220 -3.91 15.70 -8.32
N ILE A 221 -5.23 15.74 -8.09
CA ILE A 221 -6.22 15.50 -9.13
C ILE A 221 -6.12 16.56 -10.24
N SER A 222 -6.02 17.85 -9.89
CA SER A 222 -5.94 18.94 -10.88
C SER A 222 -4.68 18.88 -11.75
N ASN A 223 -3.59 18.31 -11.24
CA ASN A 223 -2.35 18.15 -12.01
C ASN A 223 -2.45 17.00 -13.02
N VAL A 224 -3.28 16.00 -12.76
CA VAL A 224 -3.40 14.82 -13.63
C VAL A 224 -4.57 14.91 -14.60
N THR A 225 -5.61 15.66 -14.27
CA THR A 225 -6.77 15.95 -15.13
C THR A 225 -6.59 17.31 -15.81
N ASP A 226 -7.09 17.48 -17.03
CA ASP A 226 -7.19 18.81 -17.68
C ASP A 226 -8.30 19.66 -17.03
N MET A 227 -8.39 19.68 -15.71
CA MET A 227 -9.45 20.35 -14.94
C MET A 227 -9.24 21.86 -14.76
N THR A 228 -8.12 22.39 -15.25
CA THR A 228 -7.73 23.79 -15.06
C THR A 228 -8.64 24.80 -15.76
N THR A 229 -9.56 24.40 -16.65
CA THR A 229 -10.37 25.37 -17.41
C THR A 229 -11.89 25.25 -17.21
N ARG A 230 -12.43 24.08 -16.86
CA ARG A 230 -13.91 23.88 -16.88
C ARG A 230 -14.57 23.78 -15.51
N VAL A 231 -13.94 23.14 -14.51
CA VAL A 231 -14.59 22.90 -13.21
C VAL A 231 -14.40 24.07 -12.25
N ILE A 232 -13.22 24.69 -12.23
CA ILE A 232 -12.98 25.90 -11.41
C ILE A 232 -13.93 27.03 -11.84
N ARG A 233 -14.11 27.25 -13.14
CA ARG A 233 -15.04 28.27 -13.69
C ARG A 233 -16.51 28.04 -13.32
N ASN A 234 -16.95 26.78 -13.30
CA ASN A 234 -18.32 26.43 -12.95
C ASN A 234 -18.56 26.45 -11.43
N LEU A 235 -17.54 26.18 -10.62
CA LEU A 235 -17.65 26.25 -9.16
C LEU A 235 -17.58 27.69 -8.63
N THR A 236 -16.80 28.58 -9.26
CA THR A 236 -16.77 30.01 -8.92
C THR A 236 -17.97 30.81 -9.42
N SER A 237 -18.80 30.25 -10.31
CA SER A 237 -20.05 30.90 -10.76
C SER A 237 -21.27 30.49 -9.92
N THR A 238 -21.09 29.58 -8.96
CA THR A 238 -22.13 29.13 -8.01
C THR A 238 -21.86 29.65 -6.59
N ILE A 239 -20.84 30.49 -6.41
CA ILE A 239 -20.57 31.31 -5.21
C ILE A 239 -20.70 32.76 -5.65
#